data_AF-X0W353-F1
#
_entry.id   AF-X0W353-F1
#
_cell.length_a   1.000
_cell.length_b   1.000
_cell.length_c   1.000
_cell.angle_alpha   90.00
_cell.angle_beta   90.00
_cell.angle_gamma   90.00
#
_symmetry.space_group_name_H-M   'P 1'
#
loop_
_entity.id
_entity.type
_entity.pdbx_description
1 polymer ?
#
loop_
_entity_poly.entity_id
_entity_poly.type
_entity_poly.pdbx_seq_one_letter_code
_entity_poly.pdbx_strand_id
1 'polypeptide(L)'
;MTVTNKEDIRKSRMYARQQLIDGWDQEIVSKGCVMIVGVGALGCEIAKDFALMGIGKIVLVDLDTIETSNLSRQMLFKPGDEGRPKAEVAAERLKDMNPFLNVDFYFEKLQKLAMSVYEECDVIIAALDNFNARLDLNKICLRIKKPMVEGGTVGFEGHVQVVIPKDSGLEYKNRE
;
A
#
# COMPACT_ATOMS: atom_id res chain seq x y z
N MET A 1 34.61 -11.02 13.23
CA MET A 1 33.37 -11.71 13.66
C MET A 1 32.36 -10.63 13.96
N THR A 2 31.46 -10.35 13.02
CA THR A 2 30.39 -9.35 13.20
C THR A 2 29.34 -9.95 14.12
N VAL A 3 29.06 -9.25 15.22
CA VAL A 3 27.92 -9.55 16.09
C VAL A 3 26.68 -9.25 15.28
N THR A 4 26.07 -10.27 14.66
CA THR A 4 24.83 -10.09 13.91
C THR A 4 23.77 -9.64 14.91
N ASN A 5 23.22 -8.43 14.70
CA ASN A 5 22.19 -7.86 15.57
C ASN A 5 20.99 -8.83 15.62
N LYS A 6 20.37 -9.01 16.80
CA LYS A 6 19.18 -9.86 16.96
C LYS A 6 18.04 -9.42 16.03
N GLU A 7 17.94 -8.12 15.75
CA GLU A 7 16.95 -7.58 14.81
C GLU A 7 17.24 -8.01 13.37
N ASP A 8 18.50 -8.00 12.93
CA ASP A 8 18.89 -8.44 11.59
C ASP A 8 18.57 -9.93 11.40
N ILE A 9 18.82 -10.76 12.42
CA ILE A 9 18.46 -12.18 12.40
C ILE A 9 16.94 -12.35 12.30
N ARG A 10 16.17 -11.59 13.09
CA ARG A 10 14.70 -11.62 13.05
C ARG A 10 14.19 -11.21 11.68
N LYS A 11 14.67 -10.10 11.14
CA LYS A 11 14.32 -9.57 9.82
C LYS A 11 14.61 -10.58 8.71
N SER A 12 15.83 -11.14 8.70
CA SER A 12 16.22 -12.19 7.75
C SER A 12 15.30 -13.42 7.81
N ARG A 13 14.94 -13.88 9.01
CA ARG A 13 14.04 -15.04 9.19
C ARG A 13 12.62 -14.77 8.73
N MET A 14 12.10 -13.55 8.90
CA MET A 14 10.74 -13.20 8.48
C MET A 14 10.56 -13.32 6.96
N TYR A 15 11.58 -12.97 6.18
CA TYR A 15 11.50 -12.94 4.71
C TYR A 15 12.17 -14.13 4.02
N ALA A 16 12.74 -15.07 4.78
CA ALA A 16 13.54 -16.17 4.25
C ALA A 16 12.80 -17.01 3.18
N ARG A 17 11.48 -17.18 3.29
CA ARG A 17 10.69 -17.94 2.31
C ARG A 17 10.46 -17.18 1.01
N GLN A 18 10.37 -15.85 1.05
CA GLN A 18 10.16 -15.03 -0.15
C GLN A 18 11.42 -15.03 -1.03
N GLN A 19 12.61 -15.08 -0.41
CA GLN A 19 13.89 -15.20 -1.12
C GLN A 19 14.06 -16.49 -1.94
N LEU A 20 13.17 -17.48 -1.77
CA LEU A 20 13.16 -18.70 -2.57
C LEU A 20 12.40 -18.53 -3.90
N ILE A 21 11.68 -17.42 -4.09
CA ILE A 21 10.92 -17.13 -5.30
C ILE A 21 11.88 -16.59 -6.36
N ASP A 22 11.84 -17.18 -7.55
CA ASP A 22 12.69 -16.72 -8.66
C ASP A 22 12.39 -15.25 -9.03
N GLY A 23 13.44 -14.47 -9.23
CA GLY A 23 13.36 -13.02 -9.45
C GLY A 23 13.02 -12.17 -8.23
N TRP A 24 12.89 -12.75 -7.03
CA TRP A 24 12.66 -11.97 -5.80
C TRP A 24 13.96 -11.36 -5.26
N ASP A 25 13.92 -10.07 -4.95
CA ASP A 25 15.02 -9.34 -4.30
C ASP A 25 14.49 -8.58 -3.09
N GLN A 26 14.85 -9.06 -1.90
CA GLN A 26 14.41 -8.44 -0.65
C GLN A 26 15.04 -7.07 -0.42
N GLU A 27 16.24 -6.81 -0.96
CA GLU A 27 16.86 -5.50 -0.81
C GLU A 27 16.08 -4.44 -1.59
N ILE A 28 15.64 -4.77 -2.81
CA ILE A 28 14.77 -3.88 -3.62
C ILE A 28 13.46 -3.65 -2.87
N VAL A 29 12.78 -4.70 -2.44
CA VAL A 29 11.48 -4.58 -1.73
C VAL A 29 11.64 -3.75 -0.45
N SER A 30 12.68 -3.97 0.35
CA SER A 30 12.90 -3.26 1.60
C SER A 30 13.28 -1.78 1.45
N LYS A 31 13.68 -1.35 0.25
CA LYS A 31 13.94 0.06 -0.08
C LYS A 31 12.74 0.73 -0.75
N GLY A 32 11.75 -0.06 -1.18
CA GLY A 32 10.58 0.44 -1.88
C GLY A 32 9.62 1.24 -0.99
N CYS A 33 8.93 2.19 -1.61
CA CYS A 33 7.87 2.98 -1.04
C CYS A 33 6.58 2.82 -1.87
N VAL A 34 5.48 2.39 -1.24
CA VAL A 34 4.17 2.30 -1.88
C VAL A 34 3.16 3.23 -1.23
N MET A 35 2.34 3.86 -2.06
CA MET A 35 1.18 4.63 -1.60
C MET A 35 -0.09 3.80 -1.80
N ILE A 36 -0.97 3.76 -0.82
CA ILE A 36 -2.30 3.16 -0.93
C ILE A 36 -3.34 4.25 -0.68
N VAL A 37 -4.14 4.54 -1.71
CA VAL A 37 -5.25 5.50 -1.63
C VAL A 37 -6.56 4.72 -1.52
N GLY A 38 -7.21 4.85 -0.36
CA GLY A 38 -8.33 4.02 0.08
C GLY A 38 -7.85 2.88 0.97
N VAL A 39 -8.21 2.96 2.25
CA VAL A 39 -7.91 1.98 3.32
C VAL A 39 -9.22 1.28 3.73
N GLY A 40 -10.04 0.96 2.72
CA GLY A 40 -11.23 0.13 2.86
C GLY A 40 -10.91 -1.36 2.82
N ALA A 41 -11.85 -2.18 2.32
CA ALA A 41 -11.69 -3.64 2.29
C ALA A 41 -10.46 -4.08 1.48
N LEU A 42 -10.38 -3.64 0.22
CA LEU A 42 -9.25 -3.95 -0.65
C LEU A 42 -7.94 -3.34 -0.14
N GLY A 43 -7.99 -2.08 0.32
CA GLY A 43 -6.82 -1.39 0.84
C GLY A 43 -6.20 -2.08 2.06
N CYS A 44 -7.03 -2.60 2.99
CA CYS A 44 -6.56 -3.35 4.15
C CYS A 44 -5.80 -4.63 3.76
N GLU A 45 -6.33 -5.39 2.79
CA GLU A 45 -5.69 -6.62 2.33
C GLU A 45 -4.36 -6.33 1.62
N ILE A 46 -4.33 -5.34 0.73
CA ILE A 46 -3.12 -4.93 0.01
C ILE A 46 -2.05 -4.42 0.99
N ALA A 47 -2.45 -3.59 1.96
CA ALA A 47 -1.50 -3.05 2.94
C ALA A 47 -0.88 -4.17 3.81
N LYS A 48 -1.68 -5.16 4.21
CA LYS A 48 -1.20 -6.36 4.89
C LYS A 48 -0.22 -7.14 4.02
N ASP A 49 -0.55 -7.38 2.76
CA ASP A 49 0.36 -8.10 1.86
C ASP A 49 1.70 -7.36 1.74
N PHE A 50 1.71 -6.05 1.52
CA PHE A 50 2.95 -5.27 1.48
C PHE A 50 3.74 -5.28 2.79
N ALA A 51 3.06 -5.19 3.93
CA ALA A 51 3.71 -5.29 5.24
C ALA A 51 4.39 -6.66 5.42
N LEU A 52 3.71 -7.75 5.03
CA LEU A 52 4.25 -9.12 5.11
C LEU A 52 5.32 -9.39 4.04
N MET A 53 5.28 -8.70 2.89
CA MET A 53 6.34 -8.68 1.88
C MET A 53 7.63 -8.00 2.37
N GLY A 54 7.54 -7.21 3.44
CA GLY A 54 8.70 -6.49 3.98
C GLY A 54 9.06 -5.25 3.17
N ILE A 55 8.06 -4.56 2.61
CA ILE A 55 8.30 -3.27 1.96
C ILE A 55 8.88 -2.26 2.97
N GLY A 56 9.71 -1.35 2.49
CA GLY A 56 10.37 -0.35 3.34
C GLY A 56 9.40 0.66 3.92
N LYS A 57 8.55 1.24 3.06
CA LYS A 57 7.61 2.30 3.44
C LYS A 57 6.24 2.08 2.80
N ILE A 58 5.18 2.28 3.58
CA ILE A 58 3.80 2.41 3.11
C ILE A 58 3.27 3.81 3.48
N VAL A 59 2.67 4.49 2.52
CA VAL A 59 1.90 5.72 2.74
C VAL A 59 0.41 5.39 2.59
N LEU A 60 -0.36 5.55 3.66
CA LEU A 60 -1.80 5.31 3.66
C LEU A 60 -2.58 6.61 3.55
N VAL A 61 -3.56 6.66 2.64
CA VAL A 61 -4.43 7.84 2.49
C VAL A 61 -5.89 7.40 2.49
N ASP A 62 -6.66 7.92 3.44
CA ASP A 62 -8.11 7.74 3.50
C ASP A 62 -8.74 8.95 4.17
N LEU A 63 -9.98 9.30 3.81
CA LEU A 63 -10.71 10.43 4.39
C LEU A 63 -11.85 9.98 5.32
N ASP A 64 -12.03 8.66 5.50
CA ASP A 64 -13.11 8.09 6.29
C ASP A 64 -12.66 7.69 7.70
N THR A 65 -13.64 7.61 8.57
CA THR A 65 -13.53 6.98 9.88
C THR A 65 -14.11 5.58 9.86
N ILE A 66 -13.74 4.77 10.85
CA ILE A 66 -14.19 3.37 10.95
C ILE A 66 -15.64 3.33 11.43
N GLU A 67 -16.45 2.52 10.74
CA GLU A 67 -17.81 2.20 11.15
C GLU A 67 -17.96 0.71 11.50
N THR A 68 -18.91 0.36 12.35
CA THR A 68 -19.19 -1.07 12.68
C THR A 68 -19.47 -1.92 11.44
N SER A 69 -20.11 -1.34 10.42
CA SER A 69 -20.38 -2.01 9.13
C SER A 69 -19.11 -2.45 8.40
N ASN A 70 -17.97 -1.81 8.69
CA ASN A 70 -16.69 -2.04 8.04
C ASN A 70 -15.99 -3.29 8.59
N LEU A 71 -16.23 -3.63 9.86
CA LEU A 71 -15.55 -4.70 10.59
C LEU A 71 -15.74 -6.10 9.98
N SER A 72 -16.76 -6.30 9.15
CA SER A 72 -17.00 -7.56 8.45
C SER A 72 -16.00 -7.85 7.32
N ARG A 73 -15.31 -6.84 6.81
CA ARG A 73 -14.48 -6.95 5.58
C ARG A 73 -13.19 -6.13 5.59
N GLN A 74 -12.95 -5.34 6.64
CA GLN A 74 -11.77 -4.47 6.78
C GLN A 74 -10.96 -4.98 7.97
N MET A 75 -10.17 -6.03 7.73
CA MET A 75 -9.60 -6.87 8.79
C MET A 75 -8.58 -6.16 9.72
N LEU A 76 -8.09 -4.98 9.33
CA LEU A 76 -7.22 -4.15 10.19
C LEU A 76 -8.00 -3.47 11.32
N PHE A 77 -9.32 -3.43 11.26
CA PHE A 77 -10.15 -2.75 12.24
C PHE A 77 -10.86 -3.76 13.15
N LYS A 78 -11.03 -3.41 14.42
CA LYS A 78 -11.69 -4.27 15.43
C LYS A 78 -12.78 -3.49 16.17
N PRO A 79 -13.72 -4.19 16.85
CA PRO A 79 -14.66 -3.52 17.75
C PRO A 79 -13.93 -2.62 18.76
N GLY A 80 -14.40 -1.40 18.90
CA GLY A 80 -13.78 -0.35 19.71
C GLY A 80 -12.93 0.65 18.94
N ASP A 81 -12.64 0.42 17.65
CA ASP A 81 -11.97 1.41 16.79
C ASP A 81 -12.96 2.38 16.10
N GLU A 82 -14.28 2.24 16.31
CA GLU A 82 -15.29 3.09 15.66
C GLU A 82 -15.05 4.59 15.89
N GLY A 83 -15.26 5.38 14.82
CA GLY A 83 -15.06 6.83 14.81
C GLY A 83 -13.60 7.27 14.68
N ARG A 84 -12.62 6.35 14.77
CA ARG A 84 -11.21 6.67 14.52
C ARG A 84 -10.92 6.72 13.01
N PRO A 85 -9.97 7.55 12.54
CA PRO A 85 -9.54 7.56 11.13
C PRO A 85 -9.02 6.20 10.67
N LYS A 86 -9.51 5.70 9.52
CA LYS A 86 -9.09 4.40 8.97
C LYS A 86 -7.58 4.32 8.72
N ALA A 87 -7.02 5.36 8.10
CA ALA A 87 -5.60 5.40 7.74
C ALA A 87 -4.68 5.38 8.98
N GLU A 88 -5.09 6.05 10.06
CA GLU A 88 -4.36 6.07 11.33
C GLU A 88 -4.34 4.68 11.98
N VAL A 89 -5.52 4.07 12.17
CA VAL A 89 -5.62 2.75 12.81
C VAL A 89 -4.92 1.68 11.98
N ALA A 90 -5.06 1.71 10.65
CA ALA A 90 -4.34 0.79 9.79
C ALA A 90 -2.82 0.94 9.95
N ALA A 91 -2.30 2.18 10.04
CA ALA A 91 -0.87 2.39 10.26
C ALA A 91 -0.37 1.80 11.58
N GLU A 92 -1.12 1.91 12.67
CA GLU A 92 -0.80 1.24 13.95
C GLU A 92 -0.69 -0.27 13.76
N ARG A 93 -1.70 -0.89 13.14
CA ARG A 93 -1.80 -2.35 13.00
C ARG A 93 -0.74 -2.93 12.07
N LEU A 94 -0.37 -2.19 11.02
CA LEU A 94 0.72 -2.58 10.13
C LEU A 94 2.09 -2.51 10.83
N LYS A 95 2.32 -1.52 11.70
CA LYS A 95 3.53 -1.45 12.53
C LYS A 95 3.61 -2.59 13.55
N ASP A 96 2.48 -2.95 14.15
CA ASP A 96 2.39 -4.13 15.03
C ASP A 96 2.70 -5.43 14.25
N MET A 97 2.22 -5.54 13.01
CA MET A 97 2.40 -6.70 12.14
C MET A 97 3.85 -6.84 11.67
N ASN A 98 4.49 -5.73 11.27
CA ASN A 98 5.88 -5.71 10.85
C ASN A 98 6.60 -4.48 11.46
N PRO A 99 7.42 -4.66 12.52
CA PRO A 99 8.10 -3.55 13.18
C PRO A 99 9.22 -2.92 12.33
N PHE A 100 9.61 -3.54 11.21
CA PHE A 100 10.62 -2.99 10.29
C PHE A 100 10.02 -2.09 9.21
N LEU A 101 8.70 -1.98 9.15
CA LEU A 101 7.97 -1.19 8.18
C LEU A 101 7.84 0.25 8.66
N ASN A 102 8.20 1.21 7.80
CA ASN A 102 7.79 2.59 8.01
C ASN A 102 6.36 2.81 7.47
N VAL A 103 5.50 3.43 8.27
CA VAL A 103 4.13 3.77 7.84
C VAL A 103 3.83 5.21 8.17
N ASP A 104 3.54 5.98 7.13
CA ASP A 104 2.95 7.31 7.20
C ASP A 104 1.47 7.21 6.83
N PHE A 105 0.64 8.08 7.41
CA PHE A 105 -0.78 8.12 7.09
C PHE A 105 -1.29 9.55 6.94
N TYR A 106 -2.31 9.71 6.12
CA TYR A 106 -3.01 10.97 5.90
C TYR A 106 -4.52 10.75 6.00
N PHE A 107 -5.13 11.39 7.00
CA PHE A 107 -6.59 11.50 7.10
C PHE A 107 -7.08 12.70 6.29
N GLU A 108 -7.04 12.60 4.96
CA GLU A 108 -7.34 13.72 4.06
C GLU A 108 -7.75 13.23 2.67
N LYS A 109 -8.46 14.09 1.94
CA LYS A 109 -8.77 13.87 0.52
C LYS A 109 -7.50 13.90 -0.33
N LEU A 110 -7.39 12.96 -1.27
CA LEU A 110 -6.23 12.84 -2.17
C LEU A 110 -5.85 14.17 -2.85
N GLN A 111 -6.84 14.98 -3.25
CA GLN A 111 -6.63 16.25 -3.96
C GLN A 111 -5.93 17.33 -3.12
N LYS A 112 -5.87 17.18 -1.80
CA LYS A 112 -5.26 18.16 -0.89
C LYS A 112 -3.87 17.75 -0.41
N LEU A 113 -3.42 16.54 -0.69
CA LEU A 113 -2.05 16.16 -0.35
C LEU A 113 -1.05 16.94 -1.22
N ALA A 114 0.09 17.27 -0.63
CA ALA A 114 1.19 17.86 -1.38
C ALA A 114 1.70 16.86 -2.44
N MET A 115 2.06 17.37 -3.63
CA MET A 115 2.58 16.53 -4.72
C MET A 115 3.81 15.72 -4.31
N SER A 116 4.64 16.27 -3.43
CA SER A 116 5.84 15.61 -2.91
C SER A 116 5.54 14.27 -2.22
N VAL A 117 4.35 14.10 -1.62
CA VAL A 117 3.93 12.84 -0.98
C VAL A 117 3.70 11.74 -2.02
N TYR A 118 3.19 12.10 -3.19
CA TYR A 118 3.04 11.16 -4.29
C TYR A 118 4.39 10.86 -4.96
N GLU A 119 5.22 11.88 -5.10
CA GLU A 119 6.53 11.77 -5.78
C GLU A 119 7.55 10.93 -5.00
N GLU A 120 7.47 10.89 -3.67
CA GLU A 120 8.32 10.02 -2.84
C GLU A 120 8.01 8.53 -3.01
N CYS A 121 6.83 8.16 -3.50
CA CYS A 121 6.42 6.76 -3.65
C CYS A 121 6.85 6.20 -5.02
N ASP A 122 7.27 4.94 -5.05
CA ASP A 122 7.66 4.23 -6.27
C ASP A 122 6.44 3.79 -7.07
N VAL A 123 5.41 3.28 -6.38
CA VAL A 123 4.15 2.79 -6.98
C VAL A 123 2.97 3.29 -6.17
N ILE A 124 1.90 3.68 -6.86
CA ILE A 124 0.64 4.14 -6.26
C ILE A 124 -0.44 3.08 -6.47
N ILE A 125 -1.18 2.77 -5.42
CA ILE A 125 -2.26 1.80 -5.43
C ILE A 125 -3.59 2.53 -5.25
N ALA A 126 -4.51 2.33 -6.18
CA ALA A 126 -5.87 2.85 -6.11
C ALA A 126 -6.82 1.75 -5.61
N ALA A 127 -7.29 1.88 -4.37
CA ALA A 127 -8.28 1.00 -3.73
C ALA A 127 -9.55 1.79 -3.38
N LEU A 128 -10.06 2.52 -4.38
CA LEU A 128 -11.12 3.52 -4.25
C LEU A 128 -12.49 2.96 -4.67
N ASP A 129 -13.55 3.44 -4.03
CA ASP A 129 -14.92 2.96 -4.23
C ASP A 129 -15.75 3.79 -5.22
N ASN A 130 -15.26 4.95 -5.63
CA ASN A 130 -15.98 5.86 -6.52
C ASN A 130 -15.14 6.28 -7.74
N PHE A 131 -15.83 6.45 -8.85
CA PHE A 131 -15.24 6.75 -10.15
C PHE A 131 -14.45 8.07 -10.18
N ASN A 132 -14.97 9.12 -9.52
CA ASN A 132 -14.33 10.44 -9.53
C ASN A 132 -12.98 10.43 -8.83
N ALA A 133 -12.88 9.79 -7.65
CA ALA A 133 -11.61 9.66 -6.95
C ALA A 133 -10.58 8.86 -7.77
N ARG A 134 -11.02 7.78 -8.45
CA ARG A 134 -10.14 7.01 -9.35
C ARG A 134 -9.62 7.86 -10.50
N LEU A 135 -10.48 8.66 -11.12
CA LEU A 135 -10.10 9.55 -12.22
C LEU A 135 -9.13 10.64 -11.76
N ASP A 136 -9.36 11.23 -10.59
CA ASP A 136 -8.48 12.26 -10.02
C ASP A 136 -7.10 11.69 -9.70
N LEU A 137 -7.04 10.52 -9.06
CA LEU A 137 -5.78 9.85 -8.77
C LEU A 137 -5.03 9.48 -10.05
N ASN A 138 -5.73 8.96 -11.06
CA ASN A 138 -5.12 8.65 -12.35
C ASN A 138 -4.49 9.90 -13.01
N LYS A 139 -5.17 11.05 -12.98
CA LYS A 139 -4.63 12.32 -13.49
C LYS A 139 -3.38 12.76 -12.73
N ILE A 140 -3.36 12.59 -11.40
CA ILE A 140 -2.19 12.88 -10.57
C ILE A 140 -1.03 11.98 -11.02
N CYS A 141 -1.22 10.65 -11.02
CA CYS A 141 -0.19 9.67 -11.40
C CYS A 141 0.38 9.93 -12.80
N LEU A 142 -0.47 10.23 -13.78
CA LEU A 142 -0.04 10.57 -15.14
C LEU A 142 0.81 11.85 -15.18
N ARG A 143 0.47 12.86 -14.36
CA ARG A 143 1.22 14.13 -14.30
C ARG A 143 2.63 13.94 -13.73
N ILE A 144 2.77 13.14 -12.68
CA ILE A 144 4.05 12.86 -12.02
C ILE A 144 4.77 11.62 -12.57
N LYS A 145 4.20 11.00 -13.61
CA LYS A 145 4.73 9.80 -14.27
C LYS A 145 4.97 8.62 -13.32
N LYS A 146 4.12 8.47 -12.30
CA LYS A 146 4.19 7.35 -11.37
C LYS A 146 3.32 6.19 -11.84
N PRO A 147 3.83 4.94 -11.82
CA PRO A 147 3.02 3.78 -12.11
C PRO A 147 1.91 3.63 -11.07
N MET A 148 0.73 3.25 -11.54
CA MET A 148 -0.44 3.04 -10.71
C MET A 148 -1.01 1.63 -10.93
N VAL A 149 -1.37 0.96 -9.85
CA VAL A 149 -2.18 -0.26 -9.89
C VAL A 149 -3.55 0.08 -9.33
N GLU A 150 -4.59 -0.07 -10.13
CA GLU A 150 -5.97 0.14 -9.75
C GLU A 150 -6.68 -1.20 -9.59
N GLY A 151 -7.50 -1.29 -8.55
CA GLY A 151 -8.34 -2.46 -8.33
C GLY A 151 -9.68 -2.06 -7.76
N GLY A 152 -10.68 -2.88 -8.01
CA GLY A 152 -12.01 -2.71 -7.45
C GLY A 152 -12.80 -4.01 -7.45
N THR A 153 -13.88 -4.00 -6.66
CA THR A 153 -14.74 -5.17 -6.47
C THR A 153 -16.20 -4.75 -6.43
N VAL A 154 -17.08 -5.56 -7.01
CA VAL A 154 -18.53 -5.42 -6.91
C VAL A 154 -19.13 -6.81 -6.73
N GLY A 155 -19.66 -7.10 -5.54
CA GLY A 155 -20.17 -8.44 -5.23
C GLY A 155 -19.07 -9.51 -5.31
N PHE A 156 -19.25 -10.48 -6.20
CA PHE A 156 -18.27 -11.55 -6.47
C PHE A 156 -17.31 -11.25 -7.64
N GLU A 157 -17.44 -10.08 -8.25
CA GLU A 157 -16.60 -9.64 -9.35
C GLU A 157 -15.51 -8.71 -8.86
N GLY A 158 -14.37 -8.74 -9.54
CA GLY A 158 -13.27 -7.82 -9.30
C GLY A 158 -12.47 -7.59 -10.57
N HIS A 159 -11.77 -6.47 -10.61
CA HIS A 159 -10.87 -6.11 -11.70
C HIS A 159 -9.56 -5.55 -11.14
N VAL A 160 -8.52 -5.67 -11.97
CA VAL A 160 -7.21 -5.06 -11.71
C VAL A 160 -6.74 -4.43 -13.02
N GLN A 161 -6.29 -3.18 -12.96
CA GLN A 161 -5.70 -2.46 -14.07
C GLN A 161 -4.33 -1.91 -13.67
N VAL A 162 -3.33 -2.12 -14.51
CA VAL A 162 -1.99 -1.54 -14.32
C VAL A 162 -1.81 -0.40 -15.33
N VAL A 163 -1.53 0.78 -14.83
CA VAL A 163 -1.28 1.99 -15.62
C VAL A 163 0.18 2.39 -15.47
N ILE A 164 0.93 2.27 -16.56
CA ILE A 164 2.32 2.68 -16.64
C ILE A 164 2.39 3.94 -17.51
N PRO A 165 2.61 5.13 -16.93
CA PRO A 165 2.76 6.34 -17.72
C PRO A 165 3.94 6.25 -18.68
N LYS A 166 3.82 6.87 -19.85
CA LYS A 166 4.96 7.06 -20.76
C LYS A 166 6.05 7.86 -20.04
N ASP A 167 7.31 7.49 -20.27
CA ASP A 167 8.50 8.06 -19.63
C ASP A 167 8.54 7.89 -18.10
N SER A 168 7.83 6.90 -17.54
CA SER A 168 7.97 6.50 -16.13
C SER A 168 9.27 5.72 -15.84
N GLY A 169 10.04 5.39 -16.89
CA GLY A 169 11.21 4.52 -16.79
C GLY A 169 10.86 3.02 -16.71
N LEU A 170 9.56 2.67 -16.74
CA LEU A 170 9.07 1.30 -16.79
C LEU A 170 8.47 1.02 -18.17
N GLU A 171 8.76 -0.17 -18.68
CA GLU A 171 8.16 -0.69 -19.90
C GLU A 171 7.44 -2.00 -19.60
N TYR A 172 6.30 -2.21 -20.27
CA TYR A 172 5.69 -3.53 -20.28
C TYR A 172 6.62 -4.49 -20.99
N LYS A 173 7.10 -5.51 -20.26
CA LYS A 173 7.58 -6.72 -20.94
C LYS A 173 6.35 -7.36 -21.56
N ASN A 174 6.25 -7.33 -22.89
CA ASN A 174 5.26 -8.13 -23.60
C ASN A 174 5.42 -9.58 -23.10
N ARG A 175 4.36 -10.12 -22.49
CA ARG A 175 4.27 -11.57 -22.30
C ARG A 175 4.00 -12.14 -23.68
N GLU A 176 5.02 -12.78 -24.26
CA GLU A 176 4.81 -13.73 -25.36
C GLU A 176 3.89 -14.87 -24.91
#